data_AF-A0A7L4UNG8-F1
#
_entry.id   AF-A0A7L4UNG8-F1
#
_cell.length_a   1.000
_cell.length_b   1.000
_cell.length_c   1.000
_cell.angle_alpha   90.00
_cell.angle_beta   90.00
_cell.angle_gamma   90.00
#
_symmetry.space_group_name_H-M   'P 1'
#
loop_
_entity.id
_entity.type
_entity.pdbx_description
1 polymer ?
#
loop_
_entity_poly.entity_id
_entity_poly.type
_entity_poly.pdbx_seq_one_letter_code
_entity_poly.pdbx_strand_id
1 'polypeptide(L)' 'MSSIYLIFICLLAGYLLKKFKVVNVDAFKTLNSLVIYFALPALTLYFIPKIELTSELLFPILMPWVNIGL' A
#
# COMPACT_ATOMS: atom_id res chain seq x y z
N MET A 1 -28.83 -9.59 9.26
CA MET A 1 -29.62 -8.67 8.41
C MET A 1 -29.02 -7.27 8.22
N SER A 2 -28.02 -6.84 8.99
CA SER A 2 -27.41 -5.50 8.86
C SER A 2 -26.31 -5.38 7.78
N SER A 3 -25.58 -6.46 7.49
CA SER A 3 -24.43 -6.41 6.57
C SER A 3 -24.82 -6.35 5.08
N ILE A 4 -25.95 -6.96 4.70
CA ILE A 4 -26.40 -7.00 3.29
C ILE A 4 -26.72 -5.59 2.77
N TYR A 5 -27.25 -4.73 3.63
CA TYR A 5 -27.63 -3.37 3.28
C TYR A 5 -26.41 -2.46 3.09
N LEU A 6 -25.38 -2.64 3.93
CA LEU A 6 -24.09 -1.96 3.79
C LEU A 6 -23.39 -2.34 2.49
N ILE A 7 -23.49 -3.60 2.05
CA ILE A 7 -22.92 -4.04 0.77
C ILE A 7 -23.56 -3.26 -0.37
N PHE A 8 -24.90 -3.17 -0.41
CA PHE A 8 -25.59 -2.40 -1.45
C PHE A 8 -25.24 -0.91 -1.42
N ILE A 9 -25.15 -0.30 -0.24
CA ILE A 9 -24.71 1.10 -0.09
C ILE A 9 -23.29 1.29 -0.62
N CYS A 10 -22.38 0.37 -0.31
CA CYS A 10 -20.98 0.46 -0.67
C CYS A 10 -20.78 0.24 -2.18
N LEU A 11 -21.54 -0.69 -2.77
CA LEU A 11 -21.56 -0.90 -4.23
C LEU A 11 -22.12 0.30 -4.98
N LEU A 12 -23.21 0.89 -4.50
CA LEU A 12 -23.76 2.12 -5.09
C LEU A 12 -22.77 3.28 -4.98
N ALA A 13 -22.15 3.47 -3.81
CA ALA A 13 -21.12 4.48 -3.60
C ALA A 13 -19.95 4.29 -4.57
N GLY A 14 -19.41 3.08 -4.70
CA GLY A 14 -18.34 2.75 -5.64
C GLY A 14 -18.72 2.99 -7.10
N TYR A 15 -19.96 2.67 -7.48
CA TYR A 15 -20.49 2.94 -8.83
C TYR A 15 -20.62 4.44 -9.12
N LEU A 16 -21.13 5.22 -8.16
CA LEU A 16 -21.25 6.68 -8.26
C LEU A 16 -19.86 7.31 -8.39
N LEU A 17 -18.90 6.92 -7.55
CA LEU A 17 -17.50 7.35 -7.62
C LEU A 17 -16.88 7.09 -9.00
N LYS A 18 -17.16 5.93 -9.60
CA LYS A 18 -16.72 5.60 -10.97
C LYS A 18 -17.43 6.45 -12.03
N LYS A 19 -18.75 6.65 -11.91
CA LYS A 19 -19.57 7.40 -12.89
C LYS A 19 -19.19 8.88 -12.94
N PHE A 20 -18.91 9.49 -11.80
CA PHE A 20 -18.51 10.90 -11.73
C PHE A 20 -17.06 11.14 -12.18
N LYS A 21 -16.30 10.10 -12.56
CA LYS A 21 -14.87 10.21 -12.95
C LYS A 21 -14.04 11.07 -11.98
N VAL A 22 -14.43 11.07 -10.69
CA VAL A 22 -13.70 11.78 -9.63
C VAL A 22 -12.25 11.30 -9.59
N VAL A 23 -12.06 10.03 -9.95
CA VAL A 23 -10.77 9.38 -10.15
C VAL A 23 -10.46 9.42 -11.65
N ASN A 24 -9.51 10.26 -12.04
CA ASN A 24 -8.95 10.26 -13.40
C ASN A 24 -8.39 8.88 -13.75
N VAL A 25 -8.34 8.52 -15.03
CA VAL A 25 -7.78 7.22 -15.49
C VAL A 25 -6.35 7.03 -14.96
N ASP A 26 -5.58 8.12 -14.87
CA ASP A 26 -4.22 8.12 -14.33
C ASP A 26 -4.13 8.33 -12.82
N ALA A 27 -5.25 8.55 -12.12
CA ALA A 27 -5.21 8.74 -10.67
C ALA A 27 -4.65 7.51 -9.95
N PHE A 28 -4.83 6.29 -10.49
CA PHE A 28 -4.12 5.11 -10.00
C PHE A 28 -2.59 5.25 -10.09
N LYS A 29 -2.09 5.80 -11.20
CA LYS A 29 -0.66 6.02 -11.42
C LYS A 29 -0.11 7.11 -10.50
N THR A 30 -0.85 8.20 -10.33
CA THR A 30 -0.48 9.29 -9.41
C THR A 30 -0.50 8.83 -7.96
N LEU A 31 -1.54 8.11 -7.53
CA LEU A 31 -1.65 7.59 -6.17
C LEU A 31 -0.54 6.58 -5.89
N ASN A 32 -0.28 5.67 -6.82
CA ASN A 32 0.78 4.68 -6.66
C ASN A 32 2.16 5.35 -6.63
N SER A 33 2.38 6.39 -7.44
CA SER A 33 3.63 7.16 -7.40
C SER A 33 3.80 7.86 -6.05
N LEU A 34 2.73 8.44 -5.49
CA LEU A 34 2.77 9.03 -4.15
C LEU A 34 3.09 7.95 -3.09
N VAL A 35 2.47 6.77 -3.18
CA VAL A 35 2.76 5.66 -2.26
C VAL A 35 4.22 5.22 -2.36
N ILE A 36 4.74 5.00 -3.57
CA ILE A 36 6.10 4.49 -3.78
C ILE A 36 7.16 5.52 -3.41
N TYR A 37 6.98 6.79 -3.80
CA TYR A 37 8.02 7.81 -3.62
C TYR A 37 7.91 8.60 -2.31
N PHE A 38 6.73 8.63 -1.68
CA PHE A 38 6.53 9.40 -0.45
C PHE A 38 6.17 8.50 0.73
N ALA A 39 5.11 7.70 0.61
CA ALA A 39 4.61 6.92 1.74
C ALA A 39 5.58 5.81 2.18
N LEU A 40 6.09 5.01 1.23
CA LEU A 40 7.03 3.93 1.53
C LEU A 40 8.32 4.47 2.19
N PRO A 41 9.03 5.48 1.64
CA PRO A 41 10.22 6.03 2.28
C PRO A 41 9.93 6.63 3.66
N ALA A 42 8.80 7.32 3.84
CA ALA A 42 8.41 7.88 5.12
C ALA A 42 8.17 6.79 6.17
N LEU A 43 7.48 5.72 5.80
CA LEU A 43 7.25 4.57 6.66
C LEU A 43 8.57 3.87 7.00
N THR A 44 9.45 3.67 6.01
CA THR A 44 10.77 3.09 6.23
C THR A 44 11.56 3.91 7.24
N LEU A 45 11.63 5.25 7.09
CA LEU A 45 12.29 6.12 8.07
C LEU A 45 11.63 6.06 9.45
N TYR A 46 10.31 5.95 9.51
CA TYR A 46 9.58 5.86 10.77
C TYR A 46 9.81 4.53 11.51
N PHE A 47 9.93 3.43 10.77
CA PHE A 47 10.13 2.10 11.35
C PHE A 47 11.60 1.78 11.61
N ILE A 48 12.55 2.31 10.83
CA ILE A 48 14.00 2.13 11.05
C ILE A 48 14.43 2.24 12.53
N PRO A 49 14.08 3.32 13.28
CA PRO A 49 14.53 3.47 14.66
C PRO A 49 13.83 2.53 15.66
N LYS A 50 12.75 1.86 15.25
CA LYS A 50 11.97 0.95 16.09
C LYS A 50 12.38 -0.52 15.91
N ILE A 51 13.32 -0.78 15.01
CA ILE A 51 13.80 -2.12 14.73
C ILE A 51 14.67 -2.58 15.90
N GLU A 52 14.26 -3.65 16.57
CA GLU A 52 15.11 -4.37 17.50
C GLU A 52 16.02 -5.31 16.71
N LEU A 53 17.33 -5.21 16.92
CA LEU A 53 18.32 -6.04 16.25
C LEU A 53 18.29 -7.45 16.83
N THR A 54 17.37 -8.27 16.31
CA THR A 54 17.27 -9.70 16.61
C THR A 54 17.83 -10.55 15.47
N SER A 55 18.20 -11.79 15.76
CA SER A 55 18.72 -12.76 14.76
C SER A 55 17.73 -13.01 13.61
N GLU A 56 16.44 -12.79 13.81
CA GLU A 56 15.40 -12.91 12.77
C GLU A 56 15.54 -11.86 11.65
N LEU A 57 16.20 -10.72 11.93
CA LEU A 57 16.46 -9.69 10.91
C LEU A 57 17.56 -10.07 9.92
N LEU A 58 18.39 -11.08 10.23
CA LEU A 58 19.43 -11.54 9.31
C LEU A 58 18.83 -11.98 7.98
N PHE A 59 17.67 -12.65 8.01
CA PHE A 59 17.02 -13.17 6.82
C PHE A 59 16.60 -12.06 5.83
N PRO A 60 15.80 -11.04 6.22
CA PRO A 60 15.44 -9.95 5.34
C PRO A 60 16.63 -9.06 4.93
N ILE A 61 17.67 -8.93 5.75
CA ILE A 61 18.88 -8.17 5.40
C ILE A 61 19.71 -8.89 4.33
N LEU A 62 19.78 -10.23 4.38
CA LEU A 62 20.55 -11.05 3.44
C LEU A 62 19.80 -11.31 2.13
N MET A 63 18.46 -11.22 2.13
CA MET A 63 17.63 -11.49 0.95
C MET A 63 18.03 -10.70 -0.33
N PRO A 64 18.34 -9.39 -0.29
CA PRO A 64 18.77 -8.65 -1.47
C PRO A 64 20.12 -9.14 -2.02
N TRP A 65 21.02 -9.59 -1.15
CA TRP A 65 22.34 -10.12 -1.53
C TRP A 65 22.23 -11.47 -2.23
N VAL A 66 21.31 -12.32 -1.77
CA VAL A 66 21.00 -13.60 -2.43
C VAL A 66 20.44 -13.36 -3.84
N ASN A 67 19.58 -12.36 -4.02
CA ASN A 67 19.02 -12.03 -5.34
C ASN A 67 20.03 -11.37 -6.29
N ILE A 68 21.09 -10.74 -5.78
CA ILE A 68 22.17 -10.16 -6.60
C ILE A 68 23.19 -11.22 -7.05
N GLY A 69 23.35 -12.29 -6.26
CA GLY A 69 24.35 -13.34 -6.47
C GLY A 69 23.87 -14.55 -7.26
N LEU A 70 22.57 -14.63 -7.61
CA LEU A 70 21.95 -15.66 -8.44
C LEU A 70 21.69 -15.11 -9.86
#